data_AF-A0A178F0N2-F1
#
_entry.id   AF-A0A178F0N2-F1
#
_cell.length_a   1.000
_cell.length_b   1.000
_cell.length_c   1.000
_cell.angle_alpha   90.00
_cell.angle_beta   90.00
_cell.angle_gamma   90.00
#
_symmetry.space_group_name_H-M   'P 1'
#
loop_
_entity.id
_entity.type
_entity.pdbx_description
1 polymer ?
#
loop_
_entity_poly.entity_id
_entity_poly.type
_entity_poly.pdbx_seq_one_letter_code
_entity_poly.pdbx_strand_id
1 'polypeptide(L)' 'MSYSVYRVASAGLPRDHHAIFVETSENGEKTGHLFQVKGNIQNGMSFEQRPEGQPEASSSFIDKQEIGAVTHANYYRI' A
#
# COMPACT_ATOMS: atom_id res chain seq x y z
N MET A 1 19.27 -0.75 -7.16
CA MET A 1 18.46 -1.35 -6.08
C MET A 1 16.98 -1.22 -6.46
N SER A 2 16.14 -2.14 -6.00
CA SER A 2 14.70 -2.18 -6.26
C SER A 2 13.94 -2.44 -4.97
N TYR A 3 12.70 -1.98 -4.91
CA TYR A 3 11.75 -2.24 -3.83
C TYR A 3 10.72 -3.25 -4.30
N SER A 4 10.36 -4.21 -3.44
CA SER A 4 9.26 -5.14 -3.73
C SER A 4 7.92 -4.40 -3.62
N VAL A 5 7.02 -4.73 -4.54
CA VAL A 5 5.70 -4.13 -4.67
C VAL A 5 4.67 -5.20 -4.42
N TYR A 6 3.75 -4.91 -3.52
CA TYR A 6 2.69 -5.81 -3.10
C TYR A 6 1.33 -5.17 -3.31
N ARG A 7 0.33 -5.99 -3.64
CA ARG A 7 -1.08 -5.65 -3.49
C ARG A 7 -1.53 -6.10 -2.10
N VAL A 8 -2.00 -5.16 -1.30
CA VAL A 8 -2.56 -5.44 0.03
C VAL A 8 -4.08 -5.35 -0.07
N ALA A 9 -4.77 -6.33 0.50
CA ALA A 9 -6.20 -6.31 0.72
C ALA A 9 -6.51 -6.05 2.21
N SER A 10 -7.45 -5.14 2.45
CA SER A 10 -7.96 -4.88 3.79
C SER A 10 -9.49 -4.91 3.80
N ALA A 11 -10.06 -5.32 4.92
CA ALA A 11 -11.50 -5.47 5.09
C ALA A 11 -12.21 -4.14 4.81
N GLY A 12 -13.16 -4.20 3.88
CA GLY A 12 -13.98 -3.07 3.47
C GLY A 12 -15.43 -3.49 3.23
N LEU A 13 -16.34 -2.52 3.20
CA LEU A 13 -17.75 -2.75 2.89
C LEU A 13 -18.18 -1.88 1.71
N PRO A 14 -18.89 -2.43 0.71
CA PRO A 14 -19.32 -3.83 0.57
C PRO A 14 -18.23 -4.77 0.00
N ARG A 15 -17.03 -4.25 -0.28
CA ARG A 15 -15.91 -4.98 -0.87
C ARG A 15 -14.62 -4.58 -0.17
N ASP A 16 -13.65 -5.50 -0.17
CA ASP A 16 -12.32 -5.24 0.35
C ASP A 16 -11.67 -4.06 -0.37
N HIS A 17 -10.92 -3.30 0.42
CA HIS A 17 -10.12 -2.21 -0.09
C HIS A 17 -8.75 -2.75 -0.51
N HIS A 18 -8.34 -2.37 -1.73
CA HIS A 18 -7.05 -2.75 -2.28
C HIS A 18 -6.13 -1.55 -2.41
N ALA A 19 -4.90 -1.73 -1.97
CA ALA A 19 -3.85 -0.73 -2.03
C ALA A 19 -2.55 -1.35 -2.56
N ILE A 20 -1.66 -0.50 -3.06
CA ILE A 20 -0.30 -0.89 -3.42
C ILE A 20 0.61 -0.55 -2.24
N PHE A 21 1.36 -1.54 -1.76
CA PHE A 21 2.38 -1.36 -0.74
C PHE A 21 3.75 -1.55 -1.37
N VAL A 22 4.62 -0.57 -1.21
CA VAL A 22 6.03 -0.65 -1.64
C VAL A 22 6.90 -0.76 -0.41
N GLU A 23 7.57 -1.90 -0.25
CA GLU A 23 8.41 -2.18 0.91
C GLU A 23 9.79 -1.53 0.71
N THR A 24 10.01 -0.40 1.38
CA THR A 24 11.26 0.38 1.29
C THR A 24 12.19 0.16 2.49
N SER A 25 11.66 -0.38 3.59
CA SER A 25 12.36 -0.64 4.84
C SER A 25 13.03 0.59 5.48
N GLU A 26 12.59 1.80 5.14
CA GLU A 26 13.21 3.04 5.61
C GLU A 26 12.92 3.36 7.07
N ASN A 27 11.79 2.86 7.58
CA ASN A 27 11.35 3.07 8.96
C ASN A 27 11.43 1.77 9.79
N GLY A 28 12.20 0.77 9.32
CA GLY A 28 12.34 -0.55 9.93
C GLY A 28 12.03 -1.69 8.95
N GLU A 29 12.32 -2.92 9.35
CA GLU A 29 12.03 -4.10 8.53
C GLU A 29 10.54 -4.20 8.17
N LYS A 30 10.24 -4.55 6.92
CA LYS A 30 8.87 -4.71 6.40
C LYS A 30 8.02 -3.43 6.44
N THR A 31 8.64 -2.27 6.61
CA THR A 31 7.97 -0.97 6.48
C THR A 31 8.08 -0.44 5.07
N GLY A 32 7.23 0.51 4.73
CA GLY A 32 7.19 1.03 3.37
C GLY A 32 6.23 2.20 3.20
N HIS A 33 5.69 2.31 2.00
CA HIS A 33 4.65 3.27 1.69
C HIS A 33 3.43 2.57 1.10
N LEU A 34 2.26 3.04 1.52
CA LEU A 34 0.98 2.63 0.98
C LEU A 34 0.47 3.68 0.01
N PHE A 35 0.04 3.22 -1.15
CA PHE A 35 -0.57 3.99 -2.22
C PHE A 35 -2.00 3.49 -2.38
N GLN A 36 -2.96 4.37 -2.17
CA GLN A 36 -4.35 3.99 -2.12
C GLN A 36 -5.25 5.08 -2.67
N VAL A 37 -6.45 4.66 -3.05
CA VAL A 37 -7.56 5.58 -3.28
C VAL A 37 -8.42 5.58 -2.02
N LYS A 38 -8.68 6.77 -1.48
CA LYS A 38 -9.60 7.01 -0.37
C LYS A 38 -10.86 7.70 -0.85
N GLY A 39 -11.92 7.58 -0.06
CA GLY A 39 -13.21 8.18 -0.35
C GLY A 39 -14.18 7.20 -0.99
N ASN A 40 -15.27 7.72 -1.55
CA ASN A 40 -16.35 6.93 -2.10
C ASN A 40 -17.05 7.70 -3.23
N ILE A 41 -17.99 7.05 -3.93
CA ILE A 41 -18.68 7.65 -5.08
C ILE A 41 -19.48 8.91 -4.69
N GLN A 42 -19.97 9.01 -3.46
CA GLN A 42 -20.80 10.13 -3.00
C GLN A 42 -19.97 11.38 -2.70
N ASN A 43 -18.81 11.20 -2.06
CA ASN A 43 -17.96 12.30 -1.57
C ASN A 43 -16.74 12.55 -2.48
N GLY A 44 -16.59 11.75 -3.52
CA GLY A 44 -15.41 11.75 -4.38
C GLY A 44 -14.32 10.79 -3.88
N MET A 45 -13.42 10.47 -4.80
CA MET A 45 -12.28 9.61 -4.56
C MET A 45 -11.00 10.42 -4.76
N SER A 46 -10.04 10.28 -3.85
CA SER A 46 -8.74 10.93 -3.93
C SER A 46 -7.62 9.90 -3.78
N PHE A 47 -6.54 10.14 -4.52
CA PHE A 47 -5.31 9.37 -4.34
C PHE A 47 -4.57 9.85 -3.09
N GLU A 48 -4.08 8.91 -2.30
CA GLU A 48 -3.24 9.16 -1.14
C GLU A 48 -2.00 8.27 -1.18
N GLN A 49 -0.85 8.86 -0.83
CA GLN A 49 0.37 8.17 -0.50
C GLN A 49 0.73 8.48 0.96
N ARG A 50 1.11 7.45 1.73
CA ARG A 50 1.59 7.64 3.11
C ARG A 50 2.63 6.60 3.51
N PRO A 51 3.53 6.91 4.46
CA PRO A 51 4.31 5.87 5.14
C PRO A 51 3.38 4.87 5.81
N GLU A 52 3.76 3.59 5.77
CA GLU A 52 2.97 2.51 6.34
C GLU A 52 3.89 1.51 7.04
N GLY A 53 3.43 0.99 8.18
CA GLY A 53 4.10 -0.10 8.88
C GLY A 53 3.93 -1.42 8.13
N GLN A 54 4.13 -2.53 8.84
CA GLN A 54 3.83 -3.85 8.31
C GLN A 54 2.31 -4.01 8.10
N PRO A 55 1.80 -4.19 6.86
CA PRO A 55 0.36 -4.30 6.61
C PRO A 55 -0.32 -5.45 7.37
N GLU A 56 0.41 -6.54 7.58
CA GLU A 56 -0.04 -7.74 8.31
C GLU A 56 -0.31 -7.48 9.81
N ALA A 57 0.17 -6.35 10.35
CA ALA A 57 -0.13 -5.95 11.73
C ALA A 57 -1.50 -5.26 11.89
N SER A 58 -2.15 -4.88 10.78
CA SER A 58 -3.48 -4.27 10.83
C SER A 58 -4.57 -5.28 11.19
N SER A 59 -5.52 -4.89 12.03
CA SER A 59 -6.70 -5.71 12.34
C SER A 59 -7.64 -5.91 11.15
N SER A 60 -7.55 -5.04 10.13
CA SER A 60 -8.31 -5.16 8.89
C SER A 60 -7.56 -5.95 7.81
N PHE A 61 -6.35 -6.45 8.07
CA PHE A 61 -5.56 -7.17 7.09
C PHE A 61 -6.29 -8.43 6.60
N ILE A 62 -6.33 -8.63 5.28
CA ILE A 62 -6.87 -9.84 4.65
C ILE A 62 -5.79 -10.59 3.91
N ASP A 63 -5.06 -9.92 3.01
CA ASP A 63 -4.09 -10.58 2.13
C ASP A 63 -2.98 -9.62 1.69
N LYS A 64 -1.82 -10.18 1.35
CA LYS A 64 -0.67 -9.48 0.75
C LYS A 64 -0.06 -10.36 -0.33
N GLN A 65 -0.14 -9.89 -1.56
CA GLN A 65 0.38 -10.59 -2.73
C GLN A 65 1.49 -9.79 -3.37
N GLU A 66 2.66 -10.40 -3.60
CA GLU A 66 3.72 -9.77 -4.39
C GLU A 66 3.27 -9.66 -5.86
N ILE A 67 3.40 -8.47 -6.42
CA ILE A 67 2.99 -8.17 -7.80
C ILE A 67 4.15 -7.69 -8.67
N GLY A 68 5.33 -7.47 -8.10
CA GLY A 68 6.54 -7.11 -8.84
C GLY A 68 7.52 -6.29 -8.01
N ALA A 69 8.39 -5.55 -8.71
CA ALA A 69 9.37 -4.68 -8.08
C ALA A 69 9.51 -3.35 -8.84
N VAL A 70 9.89 -2.29 -8.14
CA VAL A 70 10.17 -0.96 -8.71
C VAL A 70 11.61 -0.56 -8.42
N THR A 71 12.35 -0.10 -9.43
CA THR A 71 13.71 0.40 -9.24
C THR A 71 13.70 1.72 -8.47
N HIS A 72 14.71 1.99 -7.64
CA HIS A 72 14.80 3.25 -6.90
C HIS A 72 14.71 4.49 -7.82
N ALA A 73 15.31 4.43 -9.02
CA ALA A 73 15.29 5.52 -10.00
C ALA A 73 13.88 5.84 -10.54
N ASN A 74 12.94 4.90 -10.48
CA ASN A 74 11.56 5.04 -10.96
C ASN A 74 10.55 5.14 -9.81
N TYR A 75 11.03 5.26 -8.57
CA TYR A 75 10.19 5.37 -7.38
C TYR A 75 10.16 6.82 -6.89
N TYR A 76 9.45 7.67 -7.62
CA TYR A 76 9.23 9.06 -7.23
C TYR A 76 8.23 9.13 -6.08
N ARG A 77 8.63 9.77 -4.97
CA ARG A 77 7.75 10.05 -3.84
C ARG A 77 7.08 11.40 -4.08
N ILE A 78 5.78 11.47 -3.80
CA ILE A 78 5.03 12.74 -3.76
C ILE A 78 5.14 13.33 -2.35
#